data_AF-A0A382FW38-F1
#
_entry.id   AF-A0A382FW38-F1
#
_cell.length_a   1.000
_cell.length_b   1.000
_cell.length_c   1.000
_cell.angle_alpha   90.00
_cell.angle_beta   90.00
_cell.angle_gamma   90.00
#
_symmetry.space_group_name_H-M   'P 1'
#
loop_
_entity.id
_entity.type
_entity.pdbx_description
1 polymer ?
#
loop_
_entity_poly.entity_id
_entity_poly.type
_entity_poly.pdbx_seq_one_letter_code
_entity_poly.pdbx_strand_id
1 'polypeptide(L)'
;MAQIIKHRRGTLANLSGVTLNNGELGIVTSSVANVGDAPLKTAIVVGHTDGTNRLPVSRLSYGNAVPNLGGITGGANFNDLIHYDSDNCKLYRLNTGGNTDLDLTGAIADNTVNGTLSVTGVVSASSNVWIGGNLHAVGNITFEAGSSGTITLGDSAGDSVSFAADVTSNIIPNASDSYNLGSDSQRWNELYLSGSISASGGPHHIISATTIDVDAEGALTLDGGSVTIGGDADVAFDIDTSTLDIDSSGAITIDGTSTVSIDGADDMNFTITSGTAGEDLTIAQLGGNDSSIFITAAGTGTDAISIDATAGDMLIAPNLINGKTLKIGPSSATQMVFTPHGSAASEKISLINTAGTADDAIKIDAEAGGLTLAAGNDSLHIDA
;
A
#
# COMPACT_ATOMS: atom_id res chain seq x y z
N MET A 1 70.17 52.56 -35.65
CA MET A 1 70.00 54.03 -35.76
C MET A 1 68.53 54.30 -35.50
N ALA A 2 68.16 54.98 -34.41
CA ALA A 2 66.75 55.29 -34.10
C ALA A 2 66.38 56.63 -34.74
N GLN A 3 65.35 56.65 -35.60
CA GLN A 3 64.84 57.87 -36.24
C GLN A 3 63.77 58.49 -35.31
N ILE A 4 63.92 59.77 -34.97
CA ILE A 4 62.94 60.50 -34.14
C ILE A 4 61.84 61.03 -35.07
N ILE A 5 60.68 60.37 -35.07
CA ILE A 5 59.48 60.86 -35.75
C ILE A 5 58.64 61.66 -34.74
N LYS A 6 58.41 62.95 -35.01
CA LYS A 6 57.58 63.83 -34.17
C LYS A 6 56.22 64.05 -34.85
N HIS A 7 55.16 63.59 -34.21
CA HIS A 7 53.78 63.90 -34.63
C HIS A 7 53.41 65.36 -34.34
N ARG A 8 52.36 65.87 -35.00
CA ARG A 8 51.76 67.17 -34.69
C ARG A 8 51.29 67.15 -33.24
N ARG A 9 51.61 68.19 -32.46
CA ARG A 9 51.40 68.16 -31.00
C ARG A 9 51.11 69.54 -30.43
N GLY A 10 50.39 69.59 -29.31
CA GLY A 10 49.91 70.84 -28.70
C GLY A 10 48.91 70.60 -27.57
N THR A 11 48.25 71.65 -27.08
CA THR A 11 47.13 71.51 -26.11
C THR A 11 45.87 70.96 -26.81
N LEU A 12 44.90 70.43 -26.06
CA LEU A 12 43.64 69.96 -26.64
C LEU A 12 42.94 71.05 -27.47
N ALA A 13 42.94 72.29 -26.99
CA ALA A 13 42.37 73.44 -27.70
C ALA A 13 43.13 73.77 -29.00
N ASN A 14 44.46 73.67 -29.00
CA ASN A 14 45.24 73.89 -30.22
C ASN A 14 44.97 72.81 -31.27
N LEU A 15 44.79 71.56 -30.84
CA LEU A 15 44.49 70.47 -31.78
C LEU A 15 43.03 70.49 -32.24
N SER A 16 42.05 70.88 -31.42
CA SER A 16 40.66 71.05 -31.86
C SER A 16 40.47 72.13 -32.93
N GLY A 17 41.37 73.12 -33.03
CA GLY A 17 41.38 74.13 -34.09
C GLY A 17 42.09 73.70 -35.38
N VAL A 18 42.60 72.48 -35.44
CA VAL A 18 43.35 71.93 -36.58
C VAL A 18 42.61 70.69 -37.10
N THR A 19 42.19 70.71 -38.37
CA THR A 19 41.64 69.51 -39.01
C THR A 19 42.79 68.52 -39.28
N LEU A 20 42.81 67.42 -38.54
CA LEU A 20 43.68 66.30 -38.84
C LEU A 20 43.09 65.55 -40.04
N ASN A 21 43.93 65.08 -40.97
CA ASN A 21 43.44 64.22 -42.03
C ASN A 21 42.94 62.90 -41.43
N ASN A 22 42.02 62.21 -42.11
CA ASN A 22 41.53 60.91 -41.64
C ASN A 22 42.69 59.94 -41.39
N GLY A 23 42.82 59.46 -40.14
CA GLY A 23 43.90 58.57 -39.70
C GLY A 23 45.20 59.25 -39.26
N GLU A 24 45.29 60.58 -39.31
CA GLU A 24 46.49 61.29 -38.88
C GLU A 24 46.59 61.42 -37.35
N LEU A 25 47.78 61.15 -36.81
CA LEU A 25 48.05 61.20 -35.38
C LEU A 25 48.51 62.59 -34.91
N GLY A 26 47.76 63.14 -33.96
CA GLY A 26 48.19 64.27 -33.14
C GLY A 26 48.44 63.87 -31.69
N ILE A 27 49.34 64.55 -30.99
CA ILE A 27 49.66 64.31 -29.59
C ILE A 27 49.26 65.53 -28.75
N VAL A 28 48.32 65.33 -27.83
CA VAL A 28 47.99 66.29 -26.79
C VAL A 28 49.07 66.21 -25.72
N THR A 29 49.94 67.21 -25.62
CA THR A 29 51.16 67.14 -24.78
C THR A 29 51.02 67.73 -23.39
N SER A 30 49.89 68.38 -23.08
CA SER A 30 49.48 68.84 -21.76
C SER A 30 48.32 69.83 -21.93
N SER A 31 47.15 69.59 -21.34
CA SER A 31 46.13 70.63 -21.22
C SER A 31 45.40 70.57 -19.90
N VAL A 32 45.08 71.74 -19.35
CA VAL A 32 44.18 72.03 -18.22
C VAL A 32 42.72 71.63 -18.48
N ALA A 33 42.45 70.80 -19.48
CA ALA A 33 41.13 70.26 -19.73
C ALA A 33 40.92 69.04 -18.82
N ASN A 34 39.86 69.10 -18.02
CA ASN A 34 39.47 67.98 -17.17
C ASN A 34 38.51 67.06 -17.94
N VAL A 35 38.64 65.75 -17.76
CA VAL A 35 37.56 64.80 -18.03
C VAL A 35 36.83 64.62 -16.70
N GLY A 36 35.65 65.24 -16.57
CA GLY A 36 35.04 65.39 -15.25
C GLY A 36 35.97 66.17 -14.32
N ASP A 37 36.44 65.52 -13.24
CA ASP A 37 37.30 66.13 -12.22
C ASP A 37 38.81 65.82 -12.40
N ALA A 38 39.20 65.08 -13.44
CA ALA A 38 40.59 64.62 -13.64
C ALA A 38 41.30 65.30 -14.84
N PRO A 39 42.51 65.89 -14.68
CA PRO A 39 43.24 66.56 -15.76
C PRO A 39 43.84 65.58 -16.79
N LEU A 40 43.66 65.87 -18.08
CA LEU A 40 44.23 65.10 -19.20
C LEU A 40 45.76 65.33 -19.33
N LYS A 41 46.55 64.36 -18.89
CA LYS A 41 48.02 64.47 -18.85
C LYS A 41 48.68 64.38 -20.25
N THR A 42 48.33 63.40 -21.07
CA THR A 42 48.78 63.26 -22.48
C THR A 42 47.83 62.33 -23.21
N ALA A 43 47.40 62.68 -24.42
CA ALA A 43 46.48 61.84 -25.22
C ALA A 43 46.85 61.85 -26.70
N ILE A 44 46.52 60.78 -27.42
CA ILE A 44 46.59 60.74 -28.87
C ILE A 44 45.24 61.20 -29.41
N VAL A 45 45.24 62.01 -30.45
CA VAL A 45 44.06 62.33 -31.25
C VAL A 45 44.23 61.80 -32.66
N VAL A 46 43.13 61.36 -33.26
CA VAL A 46 43.09 60.86 -34.64
C VAL A 46 42.04 61.65 -35.41
N GLY A 47 42.43 62.16 -36.58
CA GLY A 47 41.49 62.82 -37.49
C GLY A 47 40.49 61.84 -38.07
N HIS A 48 39.25 62.28 -38.27
CA HIS A 48 38.18 61.46 -38.83
C HIS A 48 37.55 62.10 -40.08
N THR A 49 36.86 61.28 -40.88
CA THR A 49 36.27 61.69 -42.17
C THR A 49 35.18 62.76 -42.03
N ASP A 50 34.56 62.90 -40.86
CA ASP A 50 33.57 63.94 -40.55
C ASP A 50 34.19 65.31 -40.19
N GLY A 51 35.52 65.45 -40.28
CA GLY A 51 36.25 66.68 -39.96
C GLY A 51 36.49 66.89 -38.46
N THR A 52 36.05 65.97 -37.61
CA THR A 52 36.28 66.00 -36.16
C THR A 52 37.58 65.28 -35.77
N ASN A 53 38.16 65.68 -34.64
CA ASN A 53 39.29 65.00 -34.03
C ASN A 53 38.77 64.15 -32.87
N ARG A 54 39.03 62.84 -32.88
CA ARG A 54 38.61 61.92 -31.82
C ARG A 54 39.78 61.58 -30.92
N LEU A 55 39.54 61.45 -29.61
CA LEU A 55 40.54 61.02 -28.63
C LEU A 55 40.44 59.50 -28.40
N PRO A 56 41.22 58.64 -29.08
CA PRO A 56 41.35 57.26 -28.65
C PRO A 56 42.10 57.23 -27.32
N VAL A 57 41.38 56.97 -26.23
CA VAL A 57 42.04 56.73 -24.95
C VAL A 57 42.66 55.35 -25.04
N SER A 58 43.99 55.27 -24.99
CA SER A 58 44.71 53.98 -25.08
C SER A 58 44.54 53.09 -23.85
N ARG A 59 43.84 53.58 -22.81
CA ARG A 59 43.51 52.87 -21.57
C ARG A 59 42.02 53.03 -21.30
N LEU A 60 41.38 52.00 -20.75
CA LEU A 60 39.99 52.07 -20.27
C LEU A 60 39.84 53.24 -19.29
N SER A 61 38.92 54.16 -19.60
CA SER A 61 38.54 55.25 -18.68
C SER A 61 37.79 54.63 -17.49
N TYR A 62 38.12 54.99 -16.25
CA TYR A 62 37.51 54.40 -15.05
C TYR A 62 37.39 55.42 -13.91
N GLY A 63 36.37 55.30 -13.06
CA GLY A 63 36.14 56.17 -11.89
C GLY A 63 34.86 55.81 -11.14
N ASN A 64 34.61 56.46 -10.00
CA ASN A 64 33.42 56.27 -9.17
C ASN A 64 32.21 57.12 -9.63
N ALA A 65 32.36 57.89 -10.71
CA ALA A 65 31.29 58.66 -11.31
C ALA A 65 31.48 58.76 -12.82
N VAL A 66 30.39 58.61 -13.57
CA VAL A 66 30.42 58.74 -15.04
C VAL A 66 30.59 60.23 -15.42
N PRO A 67 31.61 60.61 -16.21
CA PRO A 67 31.80 62.00 -16.62
C PRO A 67 30.60 62.57 -17.38
N ASN A 68 30.07 63.71 -16.94
CA ASN A 68 29.07 64.45 -17.70
C ASN A 68 29.76 65.28 -18.80
N LEU A 69 29.55 64.92 -20.06
CA LEU A 69 30.16 65.63 -21.20
C LEU A 69 29.32 66.80 -21.73
N GLY A 70 28.07 66.93 -21.27
CA GLY A 70 27.13 67.96 -21.74
C GLY A 70 27.59 69.37 -21.35
N GLY A 71 27.60 70.28 -22.33
CA GLY A 71 27.99 71.69 -22.11
C GLY A 71 29.51 71.93 -21.92
N ILE A 72 30.34 70.88 -21.91
CA ILE A 72 31.80 70.99 -21.80
C ILE A 72 32.40 71.24 -23.19
N THR A 73 33.18 72.32 -23.33
CA THR A 73 33.94 72.60 -24.57
C THR A 73 34.90 71.45 -24.89
N GLY A 74 34.71 70.81 -26.04
CA GLY A 74 35.48 69.63 -26.45
C GLY A 74 34.95 68.29 -25.91
N GLY A 75 33.83 68.28 -25.17
CA GLY A 75 33.18 67.06 -24.67
C GLY A 75 32.83 66.06 -25.79
N ALA A 76 32.43 66.56 -26.97
CA ALA A 76 32.10 65.72 -28.13
C ALA A 76 33.28 64.87 -28.62
N ASN A 77 34.52 65.27 -28.31
CA ASN A 77 35.72 64.51 -28.68
C ASN A 77 35.85 63.19 -27.90
N PHE A 78 35.06 63.01 -26.83
CA PHE A 78 35.00 61.80 -26.00
C PHE A 78 33.74 60.96 -26.27
N ASN A 79 32.88 61.37 -27.21
CA ASN A 79 31.73 60.57 -27.60
C ASN A 79 32.20 59.19 -28.06
N ASP A 80 31.41 58.17 -27.71
CA ASP A 80 31.62 56.76 -28.03
C ASP A 80 32.77 56.07 -27.28
N LEU A 81 33.44 56.78 -26.38
CA LEU A 81 34.44 56.18 -25.52
C LEU A 81 33.79 55.31 -24.45
N ILE A 82 34.45 54.21 -24.11
CA ILE A 82 34.05 53.32 -23.01
C ILE A 82 34.61 53.85 -21.68
N HIS A 83 33.73 53.96 -20.68
CA HIS A 83 34.08 54.28 -19.30
C HIS A 83 33.55 53.21 -18.34
N TYR A 84 34.36 52.75 -17.39
CA TYR A 84 33.93 51.85 -16.31
C TYR A 84 33.61 52.65 -15.05
N ASP A 85 32.34 52.63 -14.65
CA ASP A 85 31.86 53.14 -13.38
C ASP A 85 32.06 52.08 -12.30
N SER A 86 32.93 52.35 -11.33
CA SER A 86 33.24 51.42 -10.25
C SER A 86 32.15 51.33 -9.18
N ASP A 87 31.30 52.35 -9.02
CA ASP A 87 30.25 52.36 -8.00
C ASP A 87 29.02 51.58 -8.48
N ASN A 88 28.65 51.78 -9.75
CA ASN A 88 27.55 51.05 -10.38
C ASN A 88 27.99 49.75 -11.07
N CYS A 89 29.30 49.49 -11.17
CA CYS A 89 29.90 48.34 -11.85
C CYS A 89 29.46 48.19 -13.31
N LYS A 90 29.32 49.31 -14.04
CA LYS A 90 28.83 49.33 -15.42
C LYS A 90 29.87 49.89 -16.37
N LEU A 91 29.89 49.35 -17.59
CA LEU A 91 30.53 50.03 -18.71
C LEU A 91 29.53 50.99 -19.34
N TYR A 92 29.97 52.21 -19.62
CA TYR A 92 29.21 53.26 -20.27
C TYR A 92 29.84 53.60 -21.60
N ARG A 93 29.00 53.86 -22.61
CA ARG A 93 29.39 54.62 -23.80
C ARG A 93 29.14 56.10 -23.51
N LEU A 94 30.22 56.89 -23.48
CA LEU A 94 30.14 58.31 -23.20
C LEU A 94 29.47 59.07 -24.35
N ASN A 95 28.64 60.06 -24.03
CA ASN A 95 28.02 60.92 -25.04
C ASN A 95 27.63 62.29 -24.46
N THR A 96 27.88 63.37 -25.22
CA THR A 96 27.45 64.74 -24.89
C THR A 96 25.93 64.91 -24.73
N GLY A 97 25.12 64.05 -25.35
CA GLY A 97 23.67 64.00 -25.21
C GLY A 97 23.17 63.15 -24.04
N GLY A 98 24.07 62.55 -23.26
CA GLY A 98 23.77 61.65 -22.14
C GLY A 98 24.44 60.29 -22.32
N ASN A 99 25.16 59.86 -21.29
CA ASN A 99 25.84 58.56 -21.31
C ASN A 99 24.81 57.41 -21.32
N THR A 100 25.13 56.33 -22.02
CA THR A 100 24.30 55.13 -22.06
C THR A 100 25.08 53.94 -21.53
N ASP A 101 24.42 53.05 -20.79
CA ASP A 101 24.99 51.75 -20.45
C ASP A 101 25.44 51.04 -21.74
N LEU A 102 26.60 50.38 -21.70
CA LEU A 102 27.03 49.52 -22.78
C LEU A 102 26.20 48.24 -22.74
N ASP A 103 25.11 48.23 -23.50
CA ASP A 103 24.27 47.05 -23.69
C ASP A 103 25.00 46.00 -24.54
N LEU A 104 25.27 44.84 -23.94
CA LEU A 104 25.89 43.69 -24.62
C LEU A 104 24.86 42.68 -25.12
N THR A 105 23.57 42.89 -24.89
CA THR A 105 22.49 41.92 -25.19
C THR A 105 22.56 41.47 -26.64
N GLY A 106 22.61 42.39 -27.59
CA GLY A 106 22.71 42.05 -29.02
C GLY A 106 24.06 41.45 -29.44
N ALA A 107 25.13 41.72 -28.69
CA ALA A 107 26.45 41.16 -28.97
C ALA A 107 26.57 39.70 -28.50
N ILE A 108 25.79 39.31 -27.48
CA ILE A 108 25.76 37.95 -26.94
C ILE A 108 24.62 37.14 -27.55
N ALA A 109 23.53 37.79 -27.96
CA ALA A 109 22.39 37.16 -28.63
C ALA A 109 22.87 36.28 -29.79
N ASP A 110 22.29 35.08 -29.89
CA ASP A 110 22.60 34.05 -30.90
C ASP A 110 24.07 33.59 -30.97
N ASN A 111 24.91 34.00 -30.00
CA ASN A 111 26.31 33.60 -29.91
C ASN A 111 26.53 32.63 -28.74
N THR A 112 27.53 31.77 -28.86
CA THR A 112 27.95 30.87 -27.77
C THR A 112 29.01 31.53 -26.90
N VAL A 113 28.81 31.53 -25.58
CA VAL A 113 29.88 31.83 -24.62
C VAL A 113 30.70 30.56 -24.42
N ASN A 114 31.87 30.46 -25.05
CA ASN A 114 32.75 29.30 -24.91
C ASN A 114 33.55 29.36 -23.59
N GLY A 115 33.87 28.21 -23.00
CA GLY A 115 34.56 28.09 -21.72
C GLY A 115 33.63 28.06 -20.51
N THR A 116 34.07 28.62 -19.38
CA THR A 116 33.32 28.63 -18.11
C THR A 116 32.69 30.01 -17.88
N LEU A 117 31.40 30.02 -17.56
CA LEU A 117 30.70 31.19 -17.05
C LEU A 117 30.53 31.03 -15.52
N SER A 118 31.20 31.89 -14.74
CA SER A 118 31.04 31.93 -13.29
C SER A 118 30.17 33.12 -12.89
N VAL A 119 29.03 32.86 -12.26
CA VAL A 119 28.11 33.91 -11.78
C VAL A 119 28.00 33.77 -10.26
N THR A 120 28.35 34.82 -9.52
CA THR A 120 28.26 34.85 -8.05
C THR A 120 26.92 35.39 -7.54
N GLY A 121 26.12 35.97 -8.44
CA GLY A 121 24.77 36.45 -8.17
C GLY A 121 23.71 35.47 -8.65
N VAL A 122 22.50 35.99 -8.90
CA VAL A 122 21.36 35.21 -9.38
C VAL A 122 21.42 35.07 -10.90
N VAL A 123 21.19 33.86 -11.40
CA VAL A 123 20.85 33.62 -12.80
C VAL A 123 19.32 33.52 -12.89
N SER A 124 18.70 34.47 -13.58
CA SER A 124 17.24 34.49 -13.82
C SER A 124 16.98 34.27 -15.30
N ALA A 125 16.47 33.09 -15.67
CA ALA A 125 16.05 32.77 -17.02
C ALA A 125 14.52 32.81 -17.12
N SER A 126 13.97 33.63 -18.02
CA SER A 126 12.52 33.79 -18.20
C SER A 126 11.88 32.74 -19.12
N SER A 127 12.69 31.83 -19.67
CA SER A 127 12.27 30.75 -20.55
C SER A 127 13.02 29.47 -20.13
N ASN A 128 13.53 28.70 -21.09
CA ASN A 128 14.16 27.42 -20.80
C ASN A 128 15.62 27.57 -20.36
N VAL A 129 16.03 26.71 -19.43
CA VAL A 129 17.44 26.42 -19.17
C VAL A 129 17.71 25.02 -19.72
N TRP A 130 18.52 24.93 -20.77
CA TRP A 130 18.96 23.65 -21.33
C TRP A 130 20.34 23.28 -20.77
N ILE A 131 20.44 22.14 -20.10
CA ILE A 131 21.69 21.62 -19.55
C ILE A 131 22.02 20.33 -20.29
N GLY A 132 23.01 20.38 -21.18
CA GLY A 132 23.42 19.19 -21.96
C GLY A 132 24.22 18.16 -21.17
N GLY A 133 24.59 18.48 -19.92
CA GLY A 133 25.31 17.60 -19.00
C GLY A 133 24.60 17.53 -17.64
N ASN A 134 25.39 17.38 -16.57
CA ASN A 134 24.84 17.26 -15.22
C ASN A 134 24.51 18.63 -14.62
N LEU A 135 23.39 18.71 -13.91
CA LEU A 135 23.13 19.78 -12.94
C LEU A 135 23.62 19.32 -11.57
N HIS A 136 24.52 20.08 -10.96
CA HIS A 136 24.90 19.92 -9.56
C HIS A 136 24.46 21.17 -8.79
N ALA A 137 23.49 21.01 -7.91
CA ALA A 137 23.02 22.08 -7.02
C ALA A 137 23.38 21.73 -5.57
N VAL A 138 23.87 22.72 -4.83
CA VAL A 138 24.07 22.63 -3.38
C VAL A 138 22.91 23.37 -2.71
N GLY A 139 22.13 22.66 -1.91
CA GLY A 139 20.90 23.17 -1.30
C GLY A 139 19.64 22.60 -1.93
N ASN A 140 18.52 23.29 -1.75
CA ASN A 140 17.21 22.84 -2.22
C ASN A 140 17.00 23.15 -3.71
N ILE A 141 16.28 22.27 -4.39
CA ILE A 141 15.71 22.53 -5.71
C ILE A 141 14.19 22.50 -5.56
N THR A 142 13.52 23.55 -6.01
CA THR A 142 12.05 23.62 -6.05
C THR A 142 11.59 23.49 -7.49
N PHE A 143 10.71 22.52 -7.76
CA PHE A 143 10.07 22.35 -9.06
C PHE A 143 8.61 22.79 -8.98
N GLU A 144 8.24 23.82 -9.75
CA GLU A 144 6.87 24.36 -9.80
C GLU A 144 6.30 24.19 -11.21
N ALA A 145 5.42 23.21 -11.39
CA ALA A 145 4.80 22.93 -12.69
C ALA A 145 3.46 23.65 -12.90
N GLY A 146 2.94 24.34 -11.87
CA GLY A 146 1.61 24.97 -11.91
C GLY A 146 0.45 23.95 -11.86
N SER A 147 -0.79 24.41 -12.04
CA SER A 147 -2.01 23.59 -11.86
C SER A 147 -2.19 22.43 -12.84
N SER A 148 -1.38 22.38 -13.91
CA SER A 148 -1.51 21.38 -14.97
C SER A 148 -0.16 20.98 -15.59
N GLY A 149 0.96 21.46 -15.04
CA GLY A 149 2.26 21.00 -15.49
C GLY A 149 2.66 19.70 -14.80
N THR A 150 3.62 19.01 -15.41
CA THR A 150 4.18 17.76 -14.90
C THR A 150 5.68 17.94 -14.73
N ILE A 151 6.24 17.33 -13.68
CA ILE A 151 7.68 17.12 -13.57
C ILE A 151 7.97 15.72 -14.07
N THR A 152 8.58 15.64 -15.25
CA THR A 152 8.94 14.37 -15.89
C THR A 152 10.39 14.05 -15.56
N LEU A 153 10.63 12.85 -15.02
CA LEU A 153 11.96 12.32 -14.74
C LEU A 153 12.16 11.07 -15.59
N GLY A 154 13.08 11.13 -16.55
CA GLY A 154 13.28 10.10 -17.56
C GLY A 154 12.37 10.24 -18.79
N ASP A 155 12.76 9.59 -19.88
CA ASP A 155 12.07 9.52 -21.17
C ASP A 155 11.87 8.08 -21.69
N SER A 156 12.38 7.06 -20.99
CA SER A 156 12.34 5.66 -21.39
C SER A 156 12.18 4.69 -20.21
N ALA A 157 11.80 3.43 -20.50
CA ALA A 157 11.67 2.39 -19.47
C ALA A 157 13.00 1.94 -18.85
N GLY A 158 14.14 2.34 -19.43
CA GLY A 158 15.46 2.04 -18.91
C GLY A 158 15.97 3.07 -17.89
N ASP A 159 15.24 4.16 -17.69
CA ASP A 159 15.67 5.22 -16.77
C ASP A 159 15.54 4.79 -15.32
N SER A 160 16.46 5.31 -14.51
CA SER A 160 16.46 5.11 -13.07
C SER A 160 16.38 6.44 -12.36
N VAL A 161 15.48 6.53 -11.39
CA VAL A 161 15.51 7.58 -10.38
C VAL A 161 15.99 6.95 -9.08
N SER A 162 17.10 7.46 -8.53
CA SER A 162 17.64 6.98 -7.26
C SER A 162 17.31 7.98 -6.15
N PHE A 163 16.51 7.54 -5.18
CA PHE A 163 16.22 8.31 -3.97
C PHE A 163 17.16 7.84 -2.86
N ALA A 164 18.24 8.60 -2.63
CA ALA A 164 19.14 8.36 -1.50
C ALA A 164 18.63 8.98 -0.18
N ALA A 165 17.60 9.82 -0.27
CA ALA A 165 16.95 10.49 0.85
C ALA A 165 15.54 9.94 1.10
N ASP A 166 15.02 10.19 2.29
CA ASP A 166 13.67 9.79 2.68
C ASP A 166 12.59 10.60 1.94
N VAL A 167 11.42 9.97 1.73
CA VAL A 167 10.22 10.65 1.22
C VAL A 167 9.39 11.11 2.41
N THR A 168 9.36 12.42 2.67
CA THR A 168 8.65 13.01 3.81
C THR A 168 7.20 13.42 3.49
N SER A 169 6.61 12.84 2.46
CA SER A 169 5.26 13.15 1.97
C SER A 169 4.57 11.92 1.40
N ASN A 170 3.27 12.03 1.14
CA ASN A 170 2.52 10.98 0.45
C ASN A 170 2.93 10.90 -1.03
N ILE A 171 2.80 9.71 -1.62
CA ILE A 171 2.80 9.49 -3.07
C ILE A 171 1.35 9.25 -3.47
N ILE A 172 0.72 10.23 -4.11
CA ILE A 172 -0.70 10.19 -4.46
C ILE A 172 -0.85 10.33 -5.98
N PRO A 173 -1.42 9.35 -6.69
CA PRO A 173 -1.70 9.49 -8.11
C PRO A 173 -2.86 10.47 -8.37
N ASN A 174 -2.81 11.19 -9.50
CA ASN A 174 -3.88 12.11 -9.90
C ASN A 174 -5.13 11.41 -10.45
N ALA A 175 -5.03 10.14 -10.87
CA ALA A 175 -6.14 9.33 -11.37
C ALA A 175 -6.31 8.08 -10.51
N SER A 176 -7.56 7.81 -10.12
CA SER A 176 -7.92 6.58 -9.41
C SER A 176 -7.71 5.35 -10.29
N ASP A 177 -7.34 4.24 -9.68
CA ASP A 177 -7.32 2.90 -10.31
C ASP A 177 -6.51 2.79 -11.61
N SER A 178 -5.54 3.69 -11.82
CA SER A 178 -4.82 3.85 -13.09
C SER A 178 -3.35 3.45 -13.03
N TYR A 179 -2.71 3.52 -11.85
CA TYR A 179 -1.27 3.38 -11.72
C TYR A 179 -0.89 2.28 -10.73
N ASN A 180 0.16 1.54 -11.07
CA ASN A 180 0.70 0.45 -10.26
C ASN A 180 2.00 0.86 -9.55
N LEU A 181 2.28 0.23 -8.42
CA LEU A 181 3.60 0.23 -7.79
C LEU A 181 4.33 -1.05 -8.17
N GLY A 182 5.11 -0.99 -9.25
CA GLY A 182 5.82 -2.14 -9.82
C GLY A 182 5.05 -2.88 -10.93
N SER A 183 5.59 -4.02 -11.34
CA SER A 183 5.03 -4.92 -12.36
C SER A 183 5.45 -6.38 -12.07
N ASP A 184 4.96 -7.33 -12.87
CA ASP A 184 5.34 -8.75 -12.71
C ASP A 184 6.85 -8.99 -12.83
N SER A 185 7.51 -8.21 -13.68
CA SER A 185 8.96 -8.30 -13.91
C SER A 185 9.79 -7.41 -13.00
N GLN A 186 9.16 -6.42 -12.34
CA GLN A 186 9.83 -5.40 -11.53
C GLN A 186 9.04 -5.21 -10.23
N ARG A 187 9.35 -6.05 -9.24
CA ARG A 187 8.67 -6.10 -7.95
C ARG A 187 9.48 -5.39 -6.89
N TRP A 188 8.79 -4.76 -5.94
CA TRP A 188 9.42 -4.37 -4.68
C TRP A 188 9.70 -5.63 -3.84
N ASN A 189 10.81 -5.63 -3.12
CA ASN A 189 11.19 -6.78 -2.31
C ASN A 189 10.24 -6.96 -1.12
N GLU A 190 10.03 -5.89 -0.34
CA GLU A 190 9.26 -5.89 0.90
C GLU A 190 8.54 -4.55 1.09
N LEU A 191 7.44 -4.57 1.85
CA LEU A 191 6.65 -3.40 2.22
C LEU A 191 6.66 -3.26 3.74
N TYR A 192 7.43 -2.30 4.26
CA TYR A 192 7.50 -2.01 5.70
C TYR A 192 6.54 -0.87 6.05
N LEU A 193 5.42 -1.20 6.71
CA LEU A 193 4.39 -0.25 7.11
C LEU A 193 4.04 -0.42 8.60
N SER A 194 3.83 0.69 9.31
CA SER A 194 3.24 0.66 10.66
C SER A 194 1.72 0.85 10.65
N GLY A 195 1.16 1.28 9.52
CA GLY A 195 -0.28 1.50 9.33
C GLY A 195 -0.96 0.35 8.58
N SER A 196 -2.26 0.51 8.33
CA SER A 196 -3.06 -0.46 7.57
C SER A 196 -2.81 -0.37 6.06
N ILE A 197 -3.15 -1.46 5.36
CA ILE A 197 -3.27 -1.50 3.90
C ILE A 197 -4.75 -1.38 3.55
N SER A 198 -5.11 -0.35 2.78
CA SER A 198 -6.44 -0.25 2.18
C SER A 198 -6.37 -0.69 0.73
N ALA A 199 -6.95 -1.85 0.43
CA ALA A 199 -7.05 -2.39 -0.91
C ALA A 199 -8.52 -2.72 -1.16
N SER A 200 -9.26 -1.78 -1.77
CA SER A 200 -10.71 -1.92 -2.02
C SER A 200 -11.06 -1.99 -3.51
N GLY A 201 -10.04 -1.95 -4.37
CA GLY A 201 -10.21 -2.06 -5.82
C GLY A 201 -10.12 -3.52 -6.27
N GLY A 202 -11.21 -4.06 -6.79
CA GLY A 202 -11.24 -5.39 -7.42
C GLY A 202 -10.80 -6.56 -6.52
N PRO A 203 -10.52 -7.74 -7.12
CA PRO A 203 -10.00 -8.90 -6.40
C PRO A 203 -8.55 -8.73 -5.93
N HIS A 204 -8.22 -9.26 -4.76
CA HIS A 204 -6.85 -9.32 -4.24
C HIS A 204 -6.25 -10.70 -4.42
N HIS A 205 -5.02 -10.75 -4.92
CA HIS A 205 -4.27 -11.99 -5.07
C HIS A 205 -3.06 -11.97 -4.14
N ILE A 206 -3.07 -12.86 -3.17
CA ILE A 206 -1.94 -13.08 -2.25
C ILE A 206 -1.44 -14.49 -2.50
N ILE A 207 -0.24 -14.59 -3.09
CA ILE A 207 0.41 -15.87 -3.36
C ILE A 207 1.69 -15.93 -2.53
N SER A 208 1.84 -17.02 -1.78
CA SER A 208 3.11 -17.38 -1.17
C SER A 208 3.63 -18.67 -1.78
N ALA A 209 4.94 -18.76 -1.98
CA ALA A 209 5.58 -20.02 -2.38
C ALA A 209 5.60 -21.04 -1.23
N THR A 210 5.37 -20.60 0.01
CA THR A 210 5.35 -21.43 1.21
C THR A 210 4.03 -21.24 1.96
N THR A 211 4.00 -20.30 2.91
CA THR A 211 2.90 -20.03 3.81
C THR A 211 2.52 -18.56 3.75
N ILE A 212 1.25 -18.26 4.02
CA ILE A 212 0.81 -16.91 4.37
C ILE A 212 0.72 -16.92 5.89
N ASP A 213 1.56 -16.13 6.53
CA ASP A 213 1.55 -15.93 7.97
C ASP A 213 0.69 -14.71 8.31
N VAL A 214 -0.24 -14.87 9.25
CA VAL A 214 -1.21 -13.83 9.60
C VAL A 214 -1.29 -13.74 11.12
N ASP A 215 -0.49 -12.83 11.67
CA ASP A 215 -0.50 -12.52 13.08
C ASP A 215 -1.43 -11.32 13.37
N ALA A 216 -2.40 -11.52 14.24
CA ALA A 216 -3.23 -10.47 14.80
C ALA A 216 -3.09 -10.46 16.32
N GLU A 217 -2.72 -9.31 16.92
CA GLU A 217 -2.73 -9.16 18.38
C GLU A 217 -4.16 -9.27 18.95
N GLY A 218 -5.14 -8.82 18.16
CA GLY A 218 -6.57 -8.95 18.45
C GLY A 218 -7.22 -10.10 17.67
N ALA A 219 -8.48 -9.90 17.30
CA ALA A 219 -9.20 -10.86 16.47
C ALA A 219 -8.79 -10.75 14.99
N LEU A 220 -8.75 -11.90 14.31
CA LEU A 220 -8.80 -11.96 12.86
C LEU A 220 -10.27 -11.94 12.42
N THR A 221 -10.73 -10.83 11.84
CA THR A 221 -12.09 -10.68 11.31
C THR A 221 -12.10 -10.90 9.80
N LEU A 222 -12.85 -11.91 9.33
CA LEU A 222 -13.07 -12.17 7.90
C LEU A 222 -14.52 -11.87 7.54
N ASP A 223 -14.74 -10.72 6.93
CA ASP A 223 -16.05 -10.33 6.44
C ASP A 223 -16.19 -10.69 4.95
N GLY A 224 -17.36 -11.19 4.57
CA GLY A 224 -17.67 -11.55 3.19
C GLY A 224 -18.98 -12.32 3.08
N GLY A 225 -19.35 -12.69 1.85
CA GLY A 225 -20.50 -13.58 1.65
C GLY A 225 -20.22 -15.03 2.08
N SER A 226 -18.96 -15.44 2.06
CA SER A 226 -18.48 -16.80 2.38
C SER A 226 -16.97 -16.85 2.56
N VAL A 227 -16.49 -17.83 3.32
CA VAL A 227 -15.08 -18.25 3.34
C VAL A 227 -14.99 -19.62 2.68
N THR A 228 -14.24 -19.74 1.59
CA THR A 228 -14.06 -21.01 0.86
C THR A 228 -12.64 -21.50 1.03
N ILE A 229 -12.47 -22.72 1.52
CA ILE A 229 -11.19 -23.40 1.70
C ILE A 229 -11.20 -24.65 0.83
N GLY A 230 -10.22 -24.79 -0.07
CA GLY A 230 -10.19 -25.92 -1.01
C GLY A 230 -11.24 -25.87 -2.12
N GLY A 231 -11.62 -24.68 -2.61
CA GLY A 231 -12.69 -24.53 -3.60
C GLY A 231 -12.43 -25.24 -4.95
N ASP A 232 -11.18 -25.27 -5.40
CA ASP A 232 -10.78 -25.97 -6.64
C ASP A 232 -10.59 -27.49 -6.41
N ALA A 233 -10.11 -27.85 -5.23
CA ALA A 233 -9.88 -29.22 -4.79
C ALA A 233 -9.87 -29.27 -3.26
N ASP A 234 -10.47 -30.33 -2.70
CA ASP A 234 -10.53 -30.55 -1.26
C ASP A 234 -9.13 -30.51 -0.64
N VAL A 235 -9.00 -29.75 0.45
CA VAL A 235 -7.78 -29.67 1.24
C VAL A 235 -8.06 -30.08 2.68
N ALA A 236 -7.03 -30.54 3.38
CA ALA A 236 -7.13 -30.71 4.83
C ALA A 236 -7.28 -29.33 5.49
N PHE A 237 -8.19 -29.25 6.46
CA PHE A 237 -8.40 -28.08 7.30
C PHE A 237 -8.24 -28.50 8.76
N ASP A 238 -7.27 -27.90 9.42
CA ASP A 238 -6.93 -28.17 10.82
C ASP A 238 -7.20 -26.90 11.64
N ILE A 239 -7.80 -27.07 12.81
CA ILE A 239 -8.06 -25.99 13.76
C ILE A 239 -7.48 -26.42 15.11
N ASP A 240 -6.26 -25.97 15.37
CA ASP A 240 -5.63 -26.10 16.69
C ASP A 240 -6.01 -24.89 17.55
N THR A 241 -7.02 -25.06 18.40
CA THR A 241 -7.55 -24.02 19.27
C THR A 241 -7.86 -24.58 20.66
N SER A 242 -7.69 -23.74 21.70
CA SER A 242 -8.13 -24.10 23.05
C SER A 242 -9.65 -24.21 23.17
N THR A 243 -10.38 -23.44 22.34
CA THR A 243 -11.85 -23.39 22.32
C THR A 243 -12.33 -23.09 20.90
N LEU A 244 -13.23 -23.92 20.39
CA LEU A 244 -13.93 -23.67 19.13
C LEU A 244 -15.39 -23.37 19.45
N ASP A 245 -15.81 -22.14 19.17
CA ASP A 245 -17.21 -21.72 19.24
C ASP A 245 -17.76 -21.55 17.82
N ILE A 246 -18.95 -22.11 17.58
CA ILE A 246 -19.61 -22.09 16.28
C ILE A 246 -21.04 -21.62 16.51
N ASP A 247 -21.26 -20.32 16.37
CA ASP A 247 -22.58 -19.70 16.44
C ASP A 247 -23.05 -19.34 15.03
N SER A 248 -23.97 -20.16 14.52
CA SER A 248 -24.63 -19.90 13.24
C SER A 248 -26.07 -19.48 13.49
N SER A 249 -26.46 -18.35 12.89
CA SER A 249 -27.88 -17.92 12.86
C SER A 249 -28.78 -18.88 12.08
N GLY A 250 -28.21 -19.66 11.17
CA GLY A 250 -28.87 -20.74 10.43
C GLY A 250 -28.40 -22.11 10.90
N ALA A 251 -28.55 -23.13 10.06
CA ALA A 251 -28.09 -24.48 10.38
C ALA A 251 -26.56 -24.59 10.40
N ILE A 252 -26.03 -25.42 11.30
CA ILE A 252 -24.69 -25.99 11.19
C ILE A 252 -24.83 -27.33 10.47
N THR A 253 -24.33 -27.43 9.24
CA THR A 253 -24.35 -28.67 8.45
C THR A 253 -22.95 -29.28 8.44
N ILE A 254 -22.84 -30.55 8.84
CA ILE A 254 -21.59 -31.30 8.85
C ILE A 254 -21.81 -32.57 8.04
N ASP A 255 -21.46 -32.51 6.76
CA ASP A 255 -21.60 -33.62 5.83
C ASP A 255 -20.23 -34.21 5.54
N GLY A 256 -20.12 -35.53 5.70
CA GLY A 256 -18.92 -36.28 5.33
C GLY A 256 -19.26 -37.45 4.42
N THR A 257 -18.38 -37.76 3.48
CA THR A 257 -18.49 -38.97 2.66
C THR A 257 -17.96 -40.22 3.37
N SER A 258 -17.24 -40.04 4.49
CA SER A 258 -16.67 -41.10 5.32
C SER A 258 -17.30 -41.10 6.72
N THR A 259 -16.67 -40.42 7.67
CA THR A 259 -17.08 -40.45 9.09
C THR A 259 -17.20 -39.04 9.65
N VAL A 260 -18.08 -38.89 10.64
CA VAL A 260 -18.05 -37.80 11.62
C VAL A 260 -17.77 -38.45 12.97
N SER A 261 -16.69 -38.04 13.64
CA SER A 261 -16.34 -38.49 14.99
C SER A 261 -16.37 -37.27 15.91
N ILE A 262 -17.03 -37.43 17.06
CA ILE A 262 -17.21 -36.38 18.07
C ILE A 262 -16.89 -37.04 19.40
N ASP A 263 -15.60 -37.06 19.74
CA ASP A 263 -15.11 -37.73 20.94
C ASP A 263 -14.71 -36.66 21.97
N GLY A 264 -15.28 -36.74 23.17
CA GLY A 264 -14.89 -35.92 24.33
C GLY A 264 -14.13 -36.74 25.36
N ALA A 265 -13.12 -36.14 26.00
CA ALA A 265 -12.44 -36.75 27.15
C ALA A 265 -13.22 -36.55 28.47
N ASP A 266 -14.14 -35.59 28.48
CA ASP A 266 -15.00 -35.21 29.61
C ASP A 266 -16.47 -35.29 29.17
N ASP A 267 -17.37 -34.70 29.94
CA ASP A 267 -18.81 -34.66 29.65
C ASP A 267 -19.12 -34.13 28.24
N MET A 268 -19.95 -34.87 27.51
CA MET A 268 -20.48 -34.51 26.20
C MET A 268 -22.01 -34.47 26.27
N ASN A 269 -22.63 -33.56 25.53
CA ASN A 269 -24.09 -33.46 25.47
C ASN A 269 -24.61 -33.29 24.04
N PHE A 270 -25.84 -33.78 23.83
CA PHE A 270 -26.67 -33.46 22.68
C PHE A 270 -28.02 -33.04 23.24
N THR A 271 -28.30 -31.74 23.19
CA THR A 271 -29.49 -31.17 23.80
C THR A 271 -30.31 -30.47 22.73
N ILE A 272 -31.60 -30.80 22.67
CA ILE A 272 -32.60 -29.99 21.97
C ILE A 272 -33.46 -29.28 23.01
N THR A 273 -33.65 -27.98 22.86
CA THR A 273 -34.67 -27.24 23.62
C THR A 273 -35.81 -26.97 22.68
N SER A 274 -36.95 -27.61 22.93
CA SER A 274 -38.13 -27.36 22.11
C SER A 274 -38.82 -26.06 22.55
N GLY A 275 -38.89 -25.09 21.63
CA GLY A 275 -39.68 -23.86 21.77
C GLY A 275 -41.03 -23.91 21.06
N THR A 276 -41.22 -24.85 20.13
CA THR A 276 -42.43 -25.02 19.33
C THR A 276 -42.76 -26.51 19.10
N ALA A 277 -43.97 -26.81 18.63
CA ALA A 277 -44.36 -28.21 18.41
C ALA A 277 -43.58 -28.85 17.25
N GLY A 278 -43.13 -30.10 17.42
CA GLY A 278 -42.50 -30.91 16.37
C GLY A 278 -40.99 -30.77 16.25
N GLU A 279 -40.32 -30.21 17.26
CA GLU A 279 -38.86 -30.21 17.35
C GLU A 279 -38.38 -31.51 18.00
N ASP A 280 -37.64 -32.31 17.24
CA ASP A 280 -37.23 -33.66 17.63
C ASP A 280 -35.71 -33.83 17.56
N LEU A 281 -35.13 -34.60 18.50
CA LEU A 281 -33.81 -35.18 18.33
C LEU A 281 -33.99 -36.52 17.64
N THR A 282 -33.68 -36.57 16.34
CA THR A 282 -33.77 -37.81 15.57
C THR A 282 -32.41 -38.48 15.46
N ILE A 283 -32.32 -39.71 15.96
CA ILE A 283 -31.18 -40.60 15.71
C ILE A 283 -31.69 -41.74 14.84
N ALA A 284 -31.26 -41.78 13.58
CA ALA A 284 -31.75 -42.74 12.60
C ALA A 284 -30.61 -43.41 11.83
N GLN A 285 -30.72 -44.73 11.69
CA GLN A 285 -29.91 -45.51 10.76
C GLN A 285 -30.81 -46.02 9.64
N LEU A 286 -30.49 -45.63 8.40
CA LEU A 286 -31.26 -45.98 7.22
C LEU A 286 -30.44 -46.89 6.29
N GLY A 287 -31.13 -47.69 5.48
CA GLY A 287 -30.52 -48.66 4.56
C GLY A 287 -30.67 -50.12 5.03
N GLY A 288 -30.65 -51.06 4.08
CA GLY A 288 -30.90 -52.49 4.32
C GLY A 288 -29.65 -53.34 4.62
N ASN A 289 -28.54 -52.70 4.98
CA ASN A 289 -27.29 -53.38 5.29
C ASN A 289 -27.27 -53.85 6.76
N ASP A 290 -26.25 -54.63 7.12
CA ASP A 290 -25.98 -55.04 8.51
C ASP A 290 -25.36 -53.89 9.32
N SER A 291 -26.08 -52.77 9.39
CA SER A 291 -25.70 -51.59 10.16
C SER A 291 -26.36 -51.65 11.54
N SER A 292 -25.73 -51.10 12.58
CA SER A 292 -26.29 -51.05 13.94
C SER A 292 -26.14 -49.68 14.59
N ILE A 293 -27.13 -49.31 15.42
CA ILE A 293 -26.98 -48.26 16.44
C ILE A 293 -26.56 -48.96 17.74
N PHE A 294 -25.38 -48.64 18.24
CA PHE A 294 -24.90 -49.15 19.52
C PHE A 294 -24.99 -48.07 20.59
N ILE A 295 -25.63 -48.38 21.71
CA ILE A 295 -25.63 -47.56 22.92
C ILE A 295 -25.03 -48.43 24.02
N THR A 296 -23.88 -48.02 24.54
CA THR A 296 -23.14 -48.75 25.57
C THR A 296 -22.68 -47.77 26.63
N ALA A 297 -22.91 -48.09 27.90
CA ALA A 297 -22.37 -47.35 29.02
C ALA A 297 -21.63 -48.31 29.96
N ALA A 298 -20.34 -48.09 30.16
CA ALA A 298 -19.52 -48.84 31.11
C ALA A 298 -19.53 -48.22 32.53
N GLY A 299 -20.24 -47.10 32.72
CA GLY A 299 -20.31 -46.40 33.99
C GLY A 299 -20.83 -47.29 35.12
N THR A 300 -20.30 -47.10 36.33
CA THR A 300 -20.69 -47.86 37.52
C THR A 300 -21.76 -47.16 38.36
N GLY A 301 -22.25 -46.00 37.90
CA GLY A 301 -23.39 -45.32 38.51
C GLY A 301 -24.66 -46.16 38.39
N THR A 302 -25.65 -45.85 39.23
CA THR A 302 -26.96 -46.53 39.26
C THR A 302 -27.76 -46.40 37.96
N ASP A 303 -27.37 -45.44 37.13
CA ASP A 303 -28.09 -44.88 35.99
C ASP A 303 -27.15 -44.74 34.78
N ALA A 304 -26.22 -45.70 34.61
CA ALA A 304 -25.30 -45.73 33.48
C ALA A 304 -26.01 -45.55 32.11
N ILE A 305 -27.24 -46.05 31.99
CA ILE A 305 -28.20 -45.66 30.95
C ILE A 305 -29.54 -45.36 31.64
N SER A 306 -30.03 -44.14 31.50
CA SER A 306 -31.36 -43.72 31.94
C SER A 306 -32.20 -43.32 30.73
N ILE A 307 -33.45 -43.83 30.67
CA ILE A 307 -34.43 -43.43 29.67
C ILE A 307 -35.71 -43.12 30.44
N ASP A 308 -36.08 -41.84 30.48
CA ASP A 308 -37.21 -41.35 31.27
C ASP A 308 -38.15 -40.51 30.39
N ALA A 309 -39.38 -41.00 30.23
CA ALA A 309 -40.45 -40.28 29.56
C ALA A 309 -41.39 -39.71 30.63
N THR A 310 -41.12 -38.47 31.06
CA THR A 310 -41.78 -37.87 32.23
C THR A 310 -43.19 -37.34 31.97
N ALA A 311 -43.56 -37.12 30.70
CA ALA A 311 -44.87 -36.59 30.30
C ALA A 311 -45.62 -37.49 29.30
N GLY A 312 -44.89 -38.24 28.46
CA GLY A 312 -45.46 -39.10 27.41
C GLY A 312 -45.16 -40.57 27.66
N ASP A 313 -45.66 -41.42 26.76
CA ASP A 313 -45.41 -42.86 26.81
C ASP A 313 -44.02 -43.21 26.28
N MET A 314 -43.40 -44.24 26.85
CA MET A 314 -42.24 -44.89 26.25
C MET A 314 -42.72 -45.98 25.27
N LEU A 315 -42.57 -45.72 23.96
CA LEU A 315 -42.91 -46.69 22.91
C LEU A 315 -41.66 -47.40 22.40
N ILE A 316 -41.57 -48.71 22.63
CA ILE A 316 -40.41 -49.52 22.21
C ILE A 316 -40.84 -50.53 21.14
N ALA A 317 -40.06 -50.56 20.05
CA ALA A 317 -40.20 -51.51 18.95
C ALA A 317 -41.65 -51.63 18.39
N PRO A 318 -42.36 -50.52 18.09
CA PRO A 318 -43.74 -50.58 17.60
C PRO A 318 -43.90 -51.31 16.26
N ASN A 319 -42.81 -51.39 15.48
CA ASN A 319 -42.75 -52.05 14.18
C ASN A 319 -41.98 -53.38 14.22
N LEU A 320 -41.87 -54.03 15.39
CA LEU A 320 -41.19 -55.33 15.50
C LEU A 320 -41.90 -56.37 14.63
N ILE A 321 -41.27 -56.78 13.54
CA ILE A 321 -41.86 -57.70 12.56
C ILE A 321 -41.85 -59.16 13.06
N ASN A 322 -42.76 -59.96 12.50
CA ASN A 322 -42.83 -61.40 12.75
C ASN A 322 -41.49 -62.10 12.52
N GLY A 323 -41.13 -63.00 13.44
CA GLY A 323 -39.87 -63.75 13.40
C GLY A 323 -38.65 -62.98 13.92
N LYS A 324 -38.83 -61.75 14.42
CA LYS A 324 -37.83 -61.00 15.18
C LYS A 324 -38.20 -60.96 16.66
N THR A 325 -37.28 -60.51 17.50
CA THR A 325 -37.47 -60.51 18.96
C THR A 325 -37.03 -59.19 19.58
N LEU A 326 -37.76 -58.71 20.57
CA LEU A 326 -37.25 -57.76 21.56
C LEU A 326 -36.78 -58.57 22.78
N LYS A 327 -35.52 -58.39 23.18
CA LYS A 327 -34.92 -59.07 24.33
C LYS A 327 -34.44 -58.04 25.34
N ILE A 328 -34.77 -58.24 26.60
CA ILE A 328 -34.34 -57.39 27.71
C ILE A 328 -33.64 -58.29 28.72
N GLY A 329 -32.34 -58.11 28.89
CA GLY A 329 -31.50 -58.95 29.75
C GLY A 329 -30.78 -60.11 29.01
N PRO A 330 -29.74 -60.69 29.62
CA PRO A 330 -28.91 -61.72 29.01
C PRO A 330 -29.53 -63.12 29.09
N SER A 331 -29.38 -63.90 28.01
CA SER A 331 -29.92 -65.27 27.93
C SER A 331 -29.29 -66.28 28.89
N SER A 332 -28.13 -65.96 29.44
CA SER A 332 -27.44 -66.80 30.42
C SER A 332 -27.88 -66.55 31.87
N ALA A 333 -28.73 -65.54 32.14
CA ALA A 333 -29.20 -65.24 33.48
C ALA A 333 -30.72 -64.95 33.48
N THR A 334 -31.11 -63.69 33.59
CA THR A 334 -32.50 -63.24 33.58
C THR A 334 -32.80 -62.49 32.28
N GLN A 335 -33.91 -62.83 31.63
CA GLN A 335 -34.37 -62.11 30.44
C GLN A 335 -35.89 -62.05 30.31
N MET A 336 -36.37 -61.00 29.67
CA MET A 336 -37.69 -60.91 29.06
C MET A 336 -37.58 -60.96 27.55
N VAL A 337 -38.44 -61.73 26.87
CA VAL A 337 -38.42 -61.85 25.41
C VAL A 337 -39.83 -61.73 24.84
N PHE A 338 -39.99 -60.84 23.87
CA PHE A 338 -41.17 -60.72 23.01
C PHE A 338 -40.86 -61.30 21.64
N THR A 339 -41.70 -62.22 21.15
CA THR A 339 -41.51 -62.93 19.88
C THR A 339 -42.81 -62.90 19.06
N PRO A 340 -43.10 -61.81 18.35
CA PRO A 340 -44.23 -61.77 17.42
C PRO A 340 -44.05 -62.78 16.28
N HIS A 341 -45.16 -63.38 15.83
CA HIS A 341 -45.16 -64.39 14.79
C HIS A 341 -46.38 -64.26 13.88
N GLY A 342 -46.28 -64.74 12.63
CA GLY A 342 -47.39 -64.71 11.67
C GLY A 342 -48.55 -65.67 11.98
N SER A 343 -48.46 -66.42 13.07
CA SER A 343 -49.51 -67.32 13.54
C SER A 343 -49.72 -67.09 15.03
N ALA A 344 -50.98 -66.94 15.42
CA ALA A 344 -51.36 -66.64 16.80
C ALA A 344 -50.79 -67.67 17.80
N ALA A 345 -50.73 -68.95 17.43
CA ALA A 345 -50.21 -70.02 18.29
C ALA A 345 -48.69 -69.94 18.57
N SER A 346 -47.97 -69.05 17.89
CA SER A 346 -46.52 -68.90 18.02
C SER A 346 -46.08 -67.51 18.49
N GLU A 347 -47.03 -66.62 18.75
CA GLU A 347 -46.76 -65.36 19.45
C GLU A 347 -46.44 -65.67 20.91
N LYS A 348 -45.28 -65.19 21.39
CA LYS A 348 -44.82 -65.50 22.75
C LYS A 348 -44.30 -64.27 23.47
N ILE A 349 -44.59 -64.21 24.76
CA ILE A 349 -43.92 -63.36 25.75
C ILE A 349 -43.36 -64.31 26.81
N SER A 350 -42.10 -64.14 27.18
CA SER A 350 -41.44 -65.03 28.14
C SER A 350 -40.62 -64.23 29.15
N LEU A 351 -40.82 -64.51 30.44
CA LEU A 351 -39.90 -64.15 31.53
C LEU A 351 -39.12 -65.41 31.90
N ILE A 352 -37.80 -65.36 31.80
CA ILE A 352 -36.94 -66.52 31.97
C ILE A 352 -35.85 -66.18 32.99
N ASN A 353 -35.66 -67.04 34.00
CA ASN A 353 -34.49 -67.04 34.87
C ASN A 353 -33.88 -68.44 34.84
N THR A 354 -32.70 -68.57 34.24
CA THR A 354 -32.02 -69.88 34.10
C THR A 354 -30.99 -70.12 35.20
N ALA A 355 -30.48 -69.07 35.84
CA ALA A 355 -29.35 -69.16 36.77
C ALA A 355 -29.74 -69.00 38.25
N GLY A 356 -30.90 -68.41 38.54
CA GLY A 356 -31.36 -68.20 39.91
C GLY A 356 -31.76 -69.53 40.58
N THR A 357 -31.16 -69.82 41.74
CA THR A 357 -31.45 -71.01 42.54
C THR A 357 -32.11 -70.70 43.88
N ALA A 358 -32.34 -69.41 44.17
CA ALA A 358 -33.02 -68.98 45.38
C ALA A 358 -34.54 -69.11 45.22
N ASP A 359 -35.25 -69.23 46.34
CA ASP A 359 -36.72 -69.34 46.37
C ASP A 359 -37.42 -68.14 45.69
N ASP A 360 -36.75 -66.99 45.61
CA ASP A 360 -37.22 -65.76 44.98
C ASP A 360 -36.59 -65.47 43.60
N ALA A 361 -36.02 -66.49 42.94
CA ALA A 361 -35.43 -66.36 41.61
C ALA A 361 -36.39 -65.71 40.58
N ILE A 362 -37.69 -66.00 40.66
CA ILE A 362 -38.74 -65.22 40.00
C ILE A 362 -39.83 -64.94 41.03
N LYS A 363 -39.76 -63.79 41.70
CA LYS A 363 -40.79 -63.34 42.64
C LYS A 363 -41.82 -62.45 41.94
N ILE A 364 -43.11 -62.80 42.05
CA ILE A 364 -44.25 -61.95 41.66
C ILE A 364 -45.09 -61.74 42.91
N ASP A 365 -45.06 -60.53 43.47
CA ASP A 365 -45.65 -60.23 44.78
C ASP A 365 -46.42 -58.91 44.74
N ALA A 366 -47.54 -58.87 45.45
CA ALA A 366 -48.44 -57.72 45.52
C ALA A 366 -48.70 -57.38 46.99
N GLU A 367 -47.75 -56.71 47.63
CA GLU A 367 -47.73 -56.48 49.09
C GLU A 367 -48.98 -55.75 49.63
N ALA A 368 -49.53 -54.80 48.86
CA ALA A 368 -50.73 -54.04 49.23
C ALA A 368 -52.02 -54.50 48.52
N GLY A 369 -51.92 -55.42 47.55
CA GLY A 369 -52.99 -55.75 46.61
C GLY A 369 -53.20 -57.27 46.44
N GLY A 370 -53.66 -57.69 45.27
CA GLY A 370 -53.83 -59.10 44.91
C GLY A 370 -53.33 -59.38 43.50
N LEU A 371 -52.87 -60.60 43.26
CA LEU A 371 -52.40 -61.06 41.96
C LEU A 371 -53.52 -61.76 41.20
N THR A 372 -53.82 -61.32 39.97
CA THR A 372 -54.78 -61.98 39.08
C THR A 372 -54.04 -62.63 37.91
N LEU A 373 -54.16 -63.96 37.76
CA LEU A 373 -53.71 -64.70 36.58
C LEU A 373 -54.93 -65.36 35.92
N ALA A 374 -55.21 -65.01 34.67
CA ALA A 374 -56.32 -65.57 33.91
C ALA A 374 -55.79 -66.26 32.65
N ALA A 375 -56.16 -67.53 32.47
CA ALA A 375 -55.87 -68.30 31.25
C ALA A 375 -57.07 -68.37 30.28
N GLY A 376 -58.15 -67.63 30.55
CA GLY A 376 -59.32 -67.56 29.67
C GLY A 376 -59.94 -68.94 29.37
N ASN A 377 -59.93 -69.31 28.09
CA ASN A 377 -60.40 -70.60 27.56
C ASN A 377 -59.30 -71.66 27.45
N ASP A 378 -58.15 -71.43 28.09
CA ASP A 378 -56.97 -72.30 28.06
C ASP A 378 -56.49 -72.68 29.48
N SER A 379 -55.47 -73.52 29.54
CA SER A 379 -54.93 -74.10 30.77
C SER A 379 -53.87 -73.20 31.41
N LEU A 380 -53.96 -73.04 32.73
CA LEU A 380 -52.86 -72.50 33.54
C LEU A 380 -51.98 -73.67 34.00
N HIS A 381 -50.73 -73.69 33.55
CA HIS A 381 -49.74 -74.67 33.97
C HIS A 381 -48.82 -74.04 35.02
N ILE A 382 -48.88 -74.57 36.24
CA ILE A 382 -47.93 -74.28 37.32
C ILE A 382 -47.26 -75.60 37.64
N ASP A 383 -46.00 -75.72 37.24
CA ASP A 383 -45.14 -76.86 37.53
C ASP A 383 -44.07 -76.36 38.50
N ALA A 384 -43.90 -77.08 39.61
CA ALA A 384 -43.11 -76.64 40.77
C ALA A 384 -41.92 -77.57 41.01
#